data_AF-A0A9D6D714-F1
#
_entry.id   AF-A0A9D6D714-F1
#
_cell.length_a   1.000
_cell.length_b   1.000
_cell.length_c   1.000
_cell.angle_alpha   90.00
_cell.angle_beta   90.00
_cell.angle_gamma   90.00
#
_symmetry.space_group_name_H-M   'P 1'
#
loop_
_entity.id
_entity.type
_entity.pdbx_description
1 polymer ?
#
loop_
_entity_poly.entity_id
_entity_poly.type
_entity_poly.pdbx_seq_one_letter_code
_entity_poly.pdbx_strand_id
1 'polypeptide(L)'
;MNKNRFKYDLAYGCFLFCGASALVIGVMGAIPMDSGASGGLGFLVAIPLALAFITALVVGIVLSLLLWRHWPLLLLVAMTIFFVAEIVTEAGNAAFYNAAPFLYGIGSLAICGIWFFVVRGKAFPTPDAE
;
A
#
# COMPACT_ATOMS: atom_id res chain seq x y z
N MET A 1 14.91 -5.75 -20.22
CA MET A 1 14.46 -5.79 -18.81
C MET A 1 13.82 -7.14 -18.53
N ASN A 2 14.24 -7.84 -17.48
CA ASN A 2 13.74 -9.19 -17.17
C ASN A 2 12.24 -9.11 -16.82
N LYS A 3 11.36 -9.75 -17.62
CA LYS A 3 9.89 -9.60 -17.51
C LYS A 3 9.36 -9.92 -16.10
N ASN A 4 10.01 -10.86 -15.40
CA ASN A 4 9.64 -11.23 -14.04
C ASN A 4 9.97 -10.13 -13.03
N ARG A 5 11.15 -9.48 -13.14
CA ARG A 5 11.53 -8.36 -12.28
C ARG A 5 10.52 -7.21 -12.36
N PHE A 6 10.07 -6.89 -13.57
CA PHE A 6 9.07 -5.85 -13.76
C PHE A 6 7.74 -6.16 -13.07
N LYS A 7 7.27 -7.42 -13.12
CA LYS A 7 6.05 -7.84 -12.42
C LYS A 7 6.16 -7.70 -10.90
N TYR A 8 7.31 -8.07 -10.32
CA TYR A 8 7.56 -7.85 -8.90
C TYR A 8 7.57 -6.37 -8.55
N ASP A 9 8.39 -5.57 -9.25
CA ASP A 9 8.51 -4.13 -8.99
C ASP A 9 7.16 -3.41 -9.12
N LEU A 10 6.32 -3.82 -10.09
CA LEU A 10 4.96 -3.30 -10.24
C LEU A 10 4.06 -3.71 -9.06
N ALA A 11 4.09 -4.97 -8.63
CA ALA A 11 3.29 -5.44 -7.49
C ALA A 11 3.65 -4.68 -6.21
N TYR A 12 4.94 -4.57 -5.89
CA TYR A 12 5.41 -3.78 -4.75
C TYR A 12 5.09 -2.29 -4.91
N GLY A 13 5.19 -1.75 -6.12
CA GLY A 13 4.80 -0.37 -6.41
C GLY A 13 3.31 -0.12 -6.11
N CYS A 14 2.43 -1.05 -6.45
CA CYS A 14 1.01 -0.96 -6.13
C CYS A 14 0.76 -0.95 -4.62
N PHE A 15 1.36 -1.88 -3.86
CA PHE A 15 1.19 -1.90 -2.40
C PHE A 15 1.85 -0.70 -1.71
N LEU A 16 2.98 -0.23 -2.23
CA LEU A 16 3.63 0.99 -1.77
C LEU A 16 2.72 2.21 -1.96
N PHE A 17 2.09 2.32 -3.13
CA PHE A 17 1.13 3.39 -3.41
C PHE A 17 -0.09 3.31 -2.49
N CYS A 18 -0.64 2.12 -2.28
CA CYS A 18 -1.73 1.91 -1.34
C CYS A 18 -1.34 2.35 0.08
N GLY A 19 -0.19 1.89 0.57
CA GLY A 19 0.35 2.25 1.87
C GLY A 19 0.56 3.75 2.07
N ALA A 20 1.21 4.39 1.10
CA ALA A 20 1.46 5.82 1.12
C ALA A 20 0.15 6.62 1.10
N SER A 21 -0.83 6.21 0.29
CA SER A 21 -2.14 6.85 0.22
C SER A 21 -2.89 6.76 1.57
N ALA A 22 -2.85 5.59 2.21
CA ALA A 22 -3.45 5.39 3.53
C ALA A 22 -2.80 6.29 4.60
N LEU A 23 -1.47 6.46 4.57
CA LEU A 23 -0.80 7.39 5.48
C LEU A 23 -1.20 8.84 5.22
N VAL A 24 -1.22 9.26 3.96
CA VAL A 24 -1.61 10.63 3.61
C VAL A 24 -3.00 10.92 4.13
N ILE A 25 -3.96 10.01 3.92
CA ILE A 25 -5.33 10.15 4.43
C ILE A 25 -5.35 10.17 5.96
N GLY A 26 -4.63 9.25 6.62
CA GLY A 26 -4.55 9.19 8.08
C GLY A 26 -3.97 10.46 8.70
N VAL A 27 -2.90 11.00 8.10
CA VAL A 27 -2.28 12.27 8.52
C VAL A 27 -3.22 13.44 8.29
N MET A 28 -3.86 13.51 7.11
CA MET A 28 -4.83 14.57 6.81
C MET A 28 -6.03 14.54 7.76
N GLY A 29 -6.53 13.35 8.10
CA GLY A 29 -7.63 13.18 9.06
C GLY A 29 -7.28 13.57 10.49
N ALA A 30 -5.99 13.58 10.85
CA ALA A 30 -5.52 14.02 12.17
C ALA A 30 -5.34 15.55 12.27
N ILE A 31 -5.35 16.27 11.14
CA ILE A 31 -5.19 17.73 11.12
C ILE A 31 -6.58 18.37 11.32
N PRO A 32 -6.77 19.23 12.34
CA PRO A 32 -8.02 19.96 12.51
C PRO A 32 -8.23 20.90 11.34
N MET A 33 -9.33 20.73 10.61
CA MET A 33 -9.72 21.54 9.45
C MET A 33 -11.15 22.03 9.62
N ASP A 34 -11.45 23.20 9.05
CA ASP A 34 -12.83 23.65 8.93
C ASP A 34 -13.63 22.77 7.94
N SER A 35 -14.96 22.85 8.01
CA SER A 35 -15.85 22.03 7.19
C SER A 35 -15.74 22.31 5.70
N GLY A 36 -15.36 23.53 5.30
CA GLY A 36 -15.17 23.89 3.89
C GLY A 36 -13.89 23.28 3.31
N ALA A 37 -12.77 23.41 4.04
CA ALA A 37 -11.48 22.84 3.64
C ALA A 37 -11.51 21.30 3.60
N SER A 38 -12.12 20.67 4.61
CA SER A 38 -12.26 19.20 4.67
C SER A 38 -13.13 18.65 3.53
N GLY A 39 -14.25 19.31 3.21
CA GLY A 39 -15.08 18.95 2.06
C GLY A 39 -14.34 19.09 0.73
N GLY A 40 -13.62 20.20 0.54
CA GLY A 40 -12.82 20.45 -0.67
C GLY A 40 -11.71 19.42 -0.88
N LEU A 41 -10.96 19.08 0.17
CA LEU A 41 -9.92 18.06 0.13
C LEU A 41 -10.49 16.65 -0.07
N GLY A 42 -11.63 16.35 0.57
CA GLY A 42 -12.34 15.10 0.35
C GLY A 42 -12.70 14.90 -1.12
N PHE A 43 -13.29 15.90 -1.75
CA PHE A 43 -13.74 15.80 -3.13
C PHE A 43 -12.58 15.81 -4.14
N LEU A 44 -11.62 16.73 -4.00
CA LEU A 44 -10.56 16.93 -4.98
C LEU A 44 -9.38 15.97 -4.82
N VAL A 45 -9.13 15.48 -3.61
CA VAL A 45 -7.96 14.64 -3.31
C VAL A 45 -8.38 13.24 -2.89
N ALA A 46 -9.26 13.10 -1.89
CA ALA A 46 -9.57 11.79 -1.34
C ALA A 46 -10.31 10.89 -2.33
N ILE A 47 -11.28 11.40 -3.11
CA ILE A 47 -12.00 10.59 -4.11
C ILE A 47 -11.07 10.09 -5.23
N PRO A 48 -10.31 10.94 -5.94
CA PRO A 48 -9.38 10.46 -6.97
C PRO A 48 -8.34 9.49 -6.40
N LEU A 49 -7.84 9.78 -5.18
CA LEU A 49 -6.88 8.92 -4.50
C LEU A 49 -7.49 7.57 -4.14
N ALA A 50 -8.75 7.51 -3.70
CA ALA A 50 -9.46 6.28 -3.43
C ALA A 50 -9.68 5.44 -4.70
N LEU A 51 -10.00 6.06 -5.83
CA LEU A 51 -10.12 5.36 -7.12
C LEU A 51 -8.76 4.81 -7.58
N ALA A 52 -7.71 5.61 -7.48
CA ALA A 52 -6.34 5.16 -7.75
C ALA A 52 -5.92 4.03 -6.79
N PHE A 53 -6.32 4.11 -5.52
CA PHE A 53 -6.07 3.09 -4.52
C PHE A 53 -6.75 1.77 -4.88
N ILE A 54 -8.03 1.79 -5.27
CA ILE A 54 -8.77 0.59 -5.66
C ILE A 54 -8.13 -0.06 -6.88
N THR A 55 -7.77 0.73 -7.90
CA THR A 55 -7.12 0.19 -9.11
C THR A 55 -5.75 -0.40 -8.78
N ALA A 56 -4.92 0.29 -7.99
CA ALA A 56 -3.63 -0.23 -7.53
C ALA A 56 -3.80 -1.50 -6.69
N LEU A 57 -4.79 -1.57 -5.81
CA LEU A 57 -5.08 -2.72 -4.96
C LEU A 57 -5.47 -3.94 -5.79
N VAL A 58 -6.36 -3.79 -6.77
CA VAL A 58 -6.75 -4.89 -7.68
C VAL A 58 -5.53 -5.41 -8.43
N VAL A 59 -4.72 -4.51 -9.02
CA VAL A 59 -3.50 -4.91 -9.75
C VAL A 59 -2.50 -5.60 -8.82
N GLY A 60 -2.28 -5.05 -7.62
CA GLY A 60 -1.40 -5.60 -6.61
C GLY A 60 -1.81 -7.01 -6.18
N ILE A 61 -3.10 -7.23 -5.90
CA ILE A 61 -3.63 -8.55 -5.52
C ILE A 61 -3.48 -9.55 -6.67
N VAL A 62 -3.87 -9.18 -7.88
CA VAL A 62 -3.76 -10.07 -9.06
C VAL A 62 -2.30 -10.48 -9.28
N LEU A 63 -1.37 -9.52 -9.22
CA LEU A 63 0.05 -9.83 -9.36
C LEU A 63 0.60 -10.68 -8.20
N SER A 64 0.16 -10.43 -6.97
CA SER A 64 0.52 -11.26 -5.81
C SER A 64 0.05 -12.70 -5.94
N LEU A 65 -1.16 -12.93 -6.47
CA LEU A 65 -1.65 -14.28 -6.75
C LEU A 65 -0.84 -14.97 -7.86
N LEU A 66 -0.46 -14.24 -8.90
CA LEU A 66 0.43 -14.77 -9.95
C LEU A 66 1.84 -15.07 -9.43
N LEU A 67 2.30 -14.32 -8.43
CA LEU A 67 3.62 -14.41 -7.81
C LEU A 67 3.58 -15.08 -6.43
N TRP A 68 2.57 -15.94 -6.17
CA TRP A 68 2.24 -16.47 -4.84
C TRP A 68 3.40 -17.14 -4.10
N ARG A 69 4.41 -17.63 -4.82
CA ARG A 69 5.59 -18.26 -4.22
C ARG A 69 6.50 -17.26 -3.48
N HIS A 70 6.24 -15.96 -3.61
CA HIS A 70 6.99 -14.90 -2.96
C HIS A 70 6.29 -14.42 -1.68
N TRP A 71 6.71 -14.97 -0.54
CA TRP A 71 6.11 -14.76 0.78
C TRP A 71 5.80 -13.29 1.16
N PRO A 72 6.70 -12.31 0.95
CA PRO A 72 6.41 -10.92 1.31
C PRO A 72 5.18 -10.31 0.60
N LEU A 73 4.86 -10.77 -0.62
CA LEU A 73 3.67 -10.30 -1.34
C LEU A 73 2.39 -10.84 -0.71
N LEU A 74 2.41 -12.08 -0.22
CA LEU A 74 1.27 -12.65 0.51
C LEU A 74 1.03 -11.91 1.83
N LEU A 75 2.11 -11.51 2.52
CA LEU A 75 2.00 -10.69 3.72
C LEU A 75 1.35 -9.33 3.43
N LEU A 76 1.77 -8.64 2.36
CA LEU A 76 1.17 -7.38 1.93
C LEU A 76 -0.32 -7.53 1.56
N VAL A 77 -0.69 -8.63 0.90
CA VAL A 77 -2.10 -8.93 0.60
C VAL A 77 -2.89 -9.13 1.89
N ALA A 78 -2.39 -9.94 2.82
CA ALA A 78 -3.05 -10.19 4.09
C ALA A 78 -3.26 -8.88 4.88
N MET A 79 -2.21 -8.06 5.00
CA MET A 79 -2.30 -6.73 5.63
C MET A 79 -3.33 -5.83 4.96
N THR A 80 -3.39 -5.85 3.62
CA THR A 80 -4.36 -5.06 2.84
C THR A 80 -5.78 -5.55 3.09
N ILE A 81 -6.01 -6.87 3.15
CA ILE A 81 -7.32 -7.44 3.46
C ILE A 81 -7.76 -7.04 4.87
N PHE A 82 -6.88 -7.14 5.87
CA PHE A 82 -7.19 -6.71 7.24
C PHE A 82 -7.51 -5.22 7.31
N PHE A 83 -6.74 -4.38 6.62
CA PHE A 83 -6.99 -2.95 6.55
C PHE A 83 -8.34 -2.63 5.91
N VAL A 84 -8.66 -3.23 4.76
CA VAL A 84 -9.95 -3.03 4.09
C VAL A 84 -11.10 -3.56 4.94
N ALA A 85 -10.95 -4.73 5.57
CA ALA A 85 -11.96 -5.29 6.46
C ALA A 85 -12.23 -4.36 7.64
N GLU A 86 -11.20 -3.81 8.28
CA GLU A 86 -11.36 -2.84 9.37
C GLU A 86 -12.12 -1.59 8.91
N ILE A 87 -11.75 -1.00 7.77
CA ILE A 87 -12.40 0.20 7.25
C ILE A 87 -13.87 -0.05 6.86
N VAL A 88 -14.20 -1.21 6.32
CA VAL A 88 -15.56 -1.54 5.86
C VAL A 88 -16.48 -1.96 7.02
N THR A 89 -15.94 -2.71 7.97
CA THR A 89 -16.74 -3.30 9.06
C THR A 89 -16.74 -2.44 10.31
N GLU A 90 -15.78 -1.54 10.47
CA GLU A 90 -15.54 -0.76 11.70
C GLU A 90 -15.55 -1.66 12.95
N ALA A 91 -15.03 -2.88 12.81
CA ALA A 91 -15.11 -3.92 13.84
C ALA A 91 -14.23 -3.63 15.06
N GLY A 92 -13.14 -2.88 14.86
CA GLY A 92 -12.24 -2.46 15.93
C GLY A 92 -12.81 -1.35 16.80
N ASN A 93 -12.15 -1.09 17.93
CA ASN A 93 -12.46 0.09 18.71
C ASN A 93 -11.98 1.36 17.98
N ALA A 94 -12.50 2.53 18.37
CA ALA A 94 -12.13 3.80 17.75
C ALA A 94 -10.61 4.07 17.74
N ALA A 95 -9.88 3.61 18.77
CA ALA A 95 -8.43 3.76 18.83
C ALA A 95 -7.73 2.93 17.73
N PHE A 96 -8.18 1.70 17.50
CA PHE A 96 -7.65 0.83 16.46
C PHE A 96 -8.02 1.33 15.07
N TYR A 97 -9.27 1.74 14.86
CA TYR A 97 -9.72 2.34 13.60
C TYR A 97 -8.84 3.54 13.21
N ASN A 98 -8.58 4.45 14.15
CA ASN A 98 -7.72 5.62 13.91
C ASN A 98 -6.24 5.25 13.69
N ALA A 99 -5.77 4.15 14.29
CA ALA A 99 -4.40 3.67 14.13
C ALA A 99 -4.20 2.84 12.85
N ALA A 100 -5.25 2.22 12.31
CA ALA A 100 -5.18 1.28 11.20
C ALA A 100 -4.51 1.85 9.92
N PRO A 101 -4.80 3.09 9.47
CA PRO A 101 -4.11 3.69 8.33
C PRO A 101 -2.60 3.83 8.56
N PHE A 102 -2.19 4.15 9.79
CA PHE A 102 -0.78 4.29 10.16
C PHE A 102 -0.07 2.94 10.20
N LEU A 103 -0.68 1.94 10.84
CA LEU A 103 -0.13 0.59 10.93
C LEU A 103 0.03 -0.03 9.53
N TYR A 104 -1.03 0.05 8.72
CA TYR A 104 -1.00 -0.44 7.35
C TYR A 104 0.05 0.28 6.51
N GLY A 105 0.04 1.61 6.55
CA GLY A 105 0.91 2.42 5.72
C GLY A 105 2.39 2.34 6.09
N ILE A 106 2.74 2.36 7.38
CA ILE A 106 4.13 2.14 7.83
C ILE A 106 4.59 0.74 7.48
N GLY A 107 3.77 -0.28 7.73
CA GLY A 107 4.15 -1.67 7.47
C GLY A 107 4.34 -1.96 5.98
N SER A 108 3.44 -1.46 5.13
CA SER A 108 3.57 -1.59 3.68
C SER A 108 4.79 -0.83 3.13
N LEU A 109 5.07 0.38 3.61
CA LEU A 109 6.30 1.12 3.27
C LEU A 109 7.56 0.37 3.68
N ALA A 110 7.60 -0.19 4.88
CA ALA A 110 8.74 -0.95 5.37
C ALA A 110 9.00 -2.18 4.50
N ILE A 111 7.98 -2.99 4.22
CA ILE A 111 8.10 -4.21 3.40
C ILE A 111 8.51 -3.85 1.96
N CYS A 112 7.88 -2.85 1.36
CA CYS A 112 8.21 -2.42 0.01
C CYS A 112 9.60 -1.78 -0.06
N GLY A 113 10.01 -1.01 0.96
CA GLY A 113 11.34 -0.46 1.09
C GLY A 113 12.40 -1.56 1.15
N ILE A 114 12.20 -2.59 1.98
CA ILE A 114 13.09 -3.76 2.04
C ILE A 114 13.21 -4.42 0.67
N TRP A 115 12.11 -4.55 -0.08
CA TRP A 115 12.17 -5.05 -1.45
C TRP A 115 13.08 -4.21 -2.33
N PHE A 116 12.82 -2.91 -2.45
CA PHE A 116 13.54 -2.04 -3.38
C PHE A 116 15.02 -1.83 -3.02
N PHE A 117 15.36 -1.76 -1.74
CA PHE A 117 16.71 -1.48 -1.27
C PHE A 117 17.58 -2.72 -1.05
N VAL A 118 17.00 -3.84 -0.60
CA VAL A 118 17.79 -5.01 -0.16
C VAL A 118 17.56 -6.23 -1.04
N VAL A 119 16.29 -6.61 -1.26
CA VAL A 119 15.97 -7.89 -1.89
C VAL A 119 16.10 -7.83 -3.42
N ARG A 120 15.74 -6.71 -4.04
CA ARG A 120 15.76 -6.52 -5.50
C ARG A 120 17.14 -6.79 -6.11
N GLY A 121 18.21 -6.32 -5.46
CA GLY A 121 19.59 -6.54 -5.90
C GLY A 121 20.05 -8.00 -5.76
N LYS A 122 19.61 -8.69 -4.71
CA LYS A 122 19.94 -10.10 -4.47
C LYS A 122 19.16 -11.06 -5.36
N ALA A 123 17.90 -10.74 -5.65
CA ALA A 123 17.02 -11.56 -6.50
C ALA A 123 17.37 -11.46 -7.98
N PHE A 124 17.95 -10.34 -8.42
CA PHE A 124 18.34 -10.07 -9.80
C PHE A 124 19.73 -9.43 -9.84
N PRO A 125 20.80 -10.19 -9.57
CA PRO A 125 22.16 -9.67 -9.65
C PRO A 125 22.42 -9.13 -11.06
N THR A 126 22.99 -7.93 -11.15
CA THR A 126 23.46 -7.37 -12.42
C THR A 126 24.69 -8.14 -12.87
N PRO A 127 24.79 -8.49 -14.17
CA PRO A 127 25.88 -9.31 -14.70
C PRO A 127 27.27 -8.66 -14.68
N ASP A 128 27.41 -7.46 -14.11
CA ASP A 128 28.60 -6.61 -14.21
C ASP A 128 29.45 -6.60 -12.92
N ALA A 129 29.22 -7.56 -12.02
CA ALA A 129 29.87 -7.66 -10.70
C ALA A 129 30.86 -8.85 -10.60
N GLU A 130 31.51 -9.20 -11.71
CA GLU A 130 32.72 -10.05 -11.75
C GLU A 130 33.95 -9.22 -12.13
#